data_AF-A0A3C1S4B8-F1
#
_entry.id   AF-A0A3C1S4B8-F1
#
_cell.length_a   1.000
_cell.length_b   1.000
_cell.length_c   1.000
_cell.angle_alpha   90.00
_cell.angle_beta   90.00
_cell.angle_gamma   90.00
#
_symmetry.space_group_name_H-M   'P 1'
#
loop_
_entity.id
_entity.type
_entity.pdbx_description
1 polymer ?
#
loop_
_entity_poly.entity_id
_entity_poly.type
_entity_poly.pdbx_seq_one_letter_code
_entity_poly.pdbx_strand_id
1 'polypeptide(L)'
;MEIYFYKKKINLSIFLLLGYCWLKEKSTKKVINRGVISGFKKCVVKPKICTDKSCLEEGISYEFNTIAEFNSISLTKEECSCKCLNNAKCKAWTFVKG
;
A
#
# COMPACT_ATOMS: atom_id res chain seq x y z
N MET A 1 -13.59 -0.27 -35.35
CA MET A 1 -12.67 0.38 -34.39
C MET A 1 -12.51 -0.60 -33.23
N GLU A 2 -11.49 -1.44 -33.30
CA GLU A 2 -11.30 -2.54 -32.36
C GLU A 2 -10.53 -2.05 -31.14
N ILE A 3 -11.15 -2.19 -29.96
CA ILE A 3 -10.54 -1.84 -28.68
C ILE A 3 -9.70 -3.04 -28.25
N TYR A 4 -8.38 -2.88 -28.31
CA TYR A 4 -7.43 -3.87 -27.84
C TYR A 4 -7.50 -4.02 -26.31
N PHE A 5 -8.26 -5.01 -25.84
CA PHE A 5 -8.02 -5.57 -24.51
C PHE A 5 -6.78 -6.45 -24.58
N TYR A 6 -5.63 -5.92 -24.15
CA TYR A 6 -4.39 -6.69 -24.02
C TYR A 6 -4.58 -7.78 -22.95
N LYS A 7 -5.06 -8.95 -23.38
CA LYS A 7 -5.17 -10.17 -22.56
C LYS A 7 -3.76 -10.75 -22.40
N LYS A 8 -2.94 -10.16 -21.54
CA LYS A 8 -1.61 -10.69 -21.21
C LYS A 8 -1.82 -11.98 -20.40
N LYS A 9 -1.34 -13.12 -20.91
CA LYS A 9 -1.20 -14.37 -20.13
C LYS A 9 -0.26 -14.08 -18.97
N ILE A 10 -0.81 -13.74 -17.81
CA ILE A 10 -0.03 -13.47 -16.61
C ILE A 10 0.20 -14.82 -15.92
N ASN A 11 1.47 -15.19 -15.76
CA ASN A 11 1.85 -16.38 -15.01
C ASN A 11 1.37 -16.21 -13.56
N LEU A 12 0.66 -17.20 -13.01
CA LEU A 12 0.05 -17.12 -11.68
C LEU A 12 1.10 -16.82 -10.59
N SER A 13 2.35 -17.22 -10.81
CA SER A 13 3.49 -16.91 -9.94
C SER A 13 3.93 -15.45 -9.94
N ILE A 14 3.59 -14.64 -10.96
CA ILE A 14 3.91 -13.21 -10.96
C ILE A 14 3.08 -12.43 -9.92
N PHE A 15 1.86 -12.89 -9.63
CA PHE A 15 0.99 -12.24 -8.64
C PHE A 15 1.54 -12.36 -7.22
N LEU A 16 2.32 -13.40 -6.94
CA LEU A 16 3.03 -13.57 -5.67
C LEU A 16 4.19 -12.60 -5.51
N LEU A 17 4.74 -12.08 -6.63
CA LEU A 17 5.86 -11.13 -6.66
C LEU A 17 5.40 -9.66 -6.63
N LEU A 18 4.10 -9.41 -6.73
CA LEU A 18 3.56 -8.05 -6.70
C LEU A 18 3.47 -7.57 -5.25
N GLY A 19 4.13 -6.45 -4.96
CA GLY A 19 3.81 -5.66 -3.79
C GLY A 19 2.46 -4.97 -3.98
N TYR A 20 1.66 -4.91 -2.93
CA TYR A 20 0.35 -4.23 -2.93
C TYR A 20 0.33 -3.11 -1.89
N CYS A 21 -0.34 -2.02 -2.23
CA CYS A 21 -0.55 -0.87 -1.37
C CYS A 21 -2.01 -0.49 -1.37
N TRP A 22 -2.61 -0.44 -0.19
CA TRP A 22 -3.98 0.04 0.01
C TRP A 22 -3.96 1.33 0.79
N LEU A 23 -4.43 2.42 0.17
CA LEU A 23 -4.66 3.69 0.83
C LEU A 23 -6.00 3.66 1.55
N LYS A 24 -6.02 4.14 2.79
CA LYS A 24 -7.16 4.05 3.70
C LYS A 24 -7.63 5.45 4.08
N GLU A 25 -8.92 5.68 4.04
CA GLU A 25 -9.52 6.92 4.58
C GLU A 25 -9.49 6.94 6.12
N LYS A 26 -9.48 5.76 6.76
CA LYS A 26 -9.45 5.57 8.22
C LYS A 26 -8.75 4.25 8.57
N SER A 27 -8.18 4.16 9.78
CA SER A 27 -7.55 2.94 10.33
C SER A 27 -8.42 2.31 11.44
N THR A 28 -9.70 2.08 11.16
CA THR A 28 -10.70 1.72 12.20
C THR A 28 -10.56 0.30 12.73
N LYS A 29 -10.09 -0.64 11.91
CA LYS A 29 -9.90 -2.03 12.33
C LYS A 29 -8.47 -2.46 12.02
N LYS A 30 -7.74 -2.82 13.07
CA LYS A 30 -6.40 -3.39 13.00
C LYS A 30 -6.50 -4.88 13.23
N VAL A 31 -5.93 -5.68 12.32
CA VAL A 31 -5.89 -7.13 12.45
C VAL A 31 -4.46 -7.63 12.30
N ILE A 32 -4.13 -8.71 12.99
CA ILE A 32 -2.83 -9.38 12.83
C ILE A 32 -2.81 -10.06 11.47
N ASN A 33 -1.87 -9.69 10.62
CA ASN A 33 -1.63 -10.30 9.32
C ASN A 33 -0.12 -10.29 9.03
N ARG A 34 0.51 -11.47 9.01
CA ARG A 34 1.96 -11.57 8.81
C ARG A 34 2.34 -11.13 7.39
N GLY A 35 3.49 -10.48 7.24
CA GLY A 35 3.99 -10.04 5.94
C GLY A 35 3.41 -8.71 5.44
N VAL A 36 2.63 -8.01 6.27
CA VAL A 36 2.11 -6.68 5.98
C VAL A 36 2.77 -5.64 6.86
N ILE A 37 2.83 -4.41 6.39
CA ILE A 37 3.31 -3.24 7.13
C ILE A 37 2.29 -2.14 6.94
N SER A 38 1.81 -1.56 8.04
CA SER A 38 0.89 -0.43 7.99
C SER A 38 1.49 0.82 8.59
N GLY A 39 0.94 1.98 8.20
CA GLY A 39 1.38 3.28 8.70
C GLY A 39 0.30 4.34 8.58
N PHE A 40 0.39 5.38 9.40
CA PHE A 40 -0.47 6.55 9.30
C PHE A 40 0.08 7.54 8.28
N LYS A 41 -0.76 8.40 7.69
CA LYS A 41 -0.28 9.48 6.80
C LYS A 41 0.73 10.42 7.48
N LYS A 42 0.60 10.63 8.78
CA LYS A 42 1.51 11.47 9.58
C LYS A 42 2.88 10.82 9.85
N CYS A 43 3.07 9.55 9.50
CA CYS A 43 4.32 8.81 9.66
C CYS A 43 5.37 9.20 8.62
N VAL A 44 5.77 10.47 8.58
CA VAL A 44 6.72 11.01 7.61
C VAL A 44 7.83 11.77 8.33
N VAL A 45 9.08 11.56 7.93
CA VAL A 45 10.22 12.38 8.38
C VAL A 45 10.45 13.49 7.36
N LYS A 46 10.18 14.73 7.76
CA LYS A 46 10.35 15.90 6.89
C LYS A 46 11.84 16.11 6.54
N PRO A 47 12.17 16.59 5.32
CA PRO A 47 11.26 17.08 4.28
C PRO A 47 10.94 16.07 3.15
N LYS A 48 11.51 14.85 3.12
CA LYS A 48 11.42 13.96 1.94
C LYS A 48 11.17 12.48 2.23
N ILE A 49 11.25 12.04 3.48
CA ILE A 49 11.11 10.62 3.79
C ILE A 49 9.65 10.38 4.17
N CYS A 50 8.91 9.72 3.30
CA CYS A 50 7.49 9.45 3.53
C CYS A 50 7.24 8.37 4.60
N THR A 51 8.25 7.84 5.27
CA THR A 51 8.11 6.80 6.28
C THR A 51 9.05 7.03 7.44
N ASP A 52 8.50 7.18 8.64
CA ASP A 52 9.25 7.06 9.89
C ASP A 52 9.13 5.61 10.41
N LYS A 53 10.26 4.91 10.53
CA LYS A 53 10.29 3.51 10.99
C LYS A 53 9.71 3.35 12.39
N SER A 54 9.84 4.37 13.26
CA SER A 54 9.37 4.31 14.64
C SER A 54 7.84 4.23 14.77
N CYS A 55 7.10 4.50 13.69
CA CYS A 55 5.65 4.54 13.70
C CYS A 55 4.99 3.60 12.68
N LEU A 56 5.77 2.68 12.10
CA LEU A 56 5.26 1.58 11.30
C LEU A 56 4.77 0.45 12.20
N GLU A 57 3.71 -0.21 11.77
CA GLU A 57 3.15 -1.38 12.45
C GLU A 57 3.36 -2.61 11.56
N GLU A 58 4.40 -3.39 11.88
CA GLU A 58 4.67 -4.66 11.23
C GLU A 58 3.66 -5.73 11.67
N GLY A 59 3.22 -6.56 10.72
CA GLY A 59 2.28 -7.64 10.99
C GLY A 59 0.86 -7.17 11.28
N ILE A 60 0.53 -5.90 11.04
CA ILE A 60 -0.79 -5.31 11.28
C ILE A 60 -1.39 -4.80 9.98
N SER A 61 -2.55 -5.32 9.59
CA SER A 61 -3.34 -4.82 8.45
C SER A 61 -4.41 -3.83 8.92
N TYR A 62 -4.57 -2.72 8.20
CA TYR A 62 -5.70 -1.81 8.37
C TYR A 62 -6.82 -2.23 7.42
N GLU A 63 -7.87 -2.81 7.98
CA GLU A 63 -8.99 -3.35 7.20
C GLU A 63 -10.04 -2.29 6.87
N PHE A 64 -10.73 -2.52 5.75
CA PHE A 64 -11.80 -1.67 5.21
C PHE A 64 -11.34 -0.27 4.79
N ASN A 65 -12.28 0.58 4.34
CA ASN A 65 -12.06 1.98 3.97
C ASN A 65 -10.94 2.22 2.94
N THR A 66 -10.68 1.24 2.06
CA THR A 66 -9.73 1.38 0.95
C THR A 66 -10.29 2.40 -0.05
N ILE A 67 -9.52 3.44 -0.33
CA ILE A 67 -9.88 4.50 -1.29
C ILE A 67 -9.04 4.45 -2.57
N ALA A 68 -7.90 3.76 -2.54
CA ALA A 68 -7.07 3.50 -3.71
C ALA A 68 -6.20 2.27 -3.47
N GLU A 69 -5.89 1.57 -4.55
CA GLU A 69 -5.00 0.41 -4.57
C GLU A 69 -3.91 0.61 -5.63
N PHE A 70 -2.69 0.21 -5.30
CA PHE A 70 -1.56 0.18 -6.23
C PHE A 70 -0.84 -1.15 -6.10
N ASN A 71 -0.39 -1.70 -7.22
CA ASN A 71 0.47 -2.87 -7.24
C ASN A 71 1.60 -2.71 -8.25
N SER A 72 2.76 -3.25 -7.91
CA SER A 72 3.93 -3.36 -8.80
C SER A 72 4.94 -4.32 -8.18
N ILE A 73 5.74 -4.97 -9.01
CA ILE A 73 6.86 -5.81 -8.56
C ILE A 73 7.87 -4.99 -7.75
N SER A 74 8.05 -3.72 -8.11
CA SER A 74 8.98 -2.81 -7.43
C SER A 74 8.36 -2.00 -6.31
N LEU A 75 7.08 -2.23 -5.97
CA LEU A 75 6.38 -1.38 -5.00
C LEU A 75 6.97 -1.57 -3.61
N THR A 76 7.31 -0.45 -2.97
CA THR A 76 7.86 -0.42 -1.61
C THR A 76 6.88 0.20 -0.61
N LYS A 77 7.09 -0.06 0.68
CA LYS A 77 6.33 0.61 1.76
C LYS A 77 6.55 2.13 1.76
N GLU A 78 7.77 2.58 1.44
CA GLU A 78 8.13 3.99 1.29
C GLU A 78 7.27 4.66 0.21
N GLU A 79 7.16 4.03 -0.97
CA GLU A 79 6.31 4.51 -2.06
C GLU A 79 4.83 4.47 -1.71
N CYS A 80 4.37 3.41 -1.03
CA CYS A 80 2.99 3.31 -0.55
C CYS A 80 2.64 4.48 0.39
N SER A 81 3.54 4.78 1.32
CA SER A 81 3.37 5.91 2.22
C SER A 81 3.41 7.26 1.50
N CYS A 82 4.31 7.45 0.51
CA CYS A 82 4.32 8.66 -0.31
C CYS A 82 3.01 8.84 -1.08
N LYS A 83 2.44 7.76 -1.62
CA LYS A 83 1.13 7.81 -2.28
C LYS A 83 0.02 8.22 -1.30
N CYS A 84 0.07 7.76 -0.05
CA CYS A 84 -0.84 8.23 1.00
C CYS A 84 -0.63 9.71 1.32
N LEU A 85 0.62 10.15 1.46
CA LEU A 85 0.97 11.54 1.75
C LEU A 85 0.37 12.49 0.70
N ASN A 86 0.50 12.13 -0.58
CA ASN A 86 0.04 12.91 -1.72
C ASN A 86 -1.46 12.77 -2.01
N ASN A 87 -2.17 11.85 -1.35
CA ASN A 87 -3.61 11.71 -1.50
C ASN A 87 -4.34 12.44 -0.37
N ALA A 88 -5.13 13.46 -0.70
CA ALA A 88 -5.83 14.30 0.28
C ALA A 88 -6.79 13.52 1.21
N LYS A 89 -7.41 12.44 0.70
CA LYS A 89 -8.37 11.62 1.46
C LYS A 89 -7.68 10.52 2.29
N CYS A 90 -6.42 10.21 2.00
CA CYS A 90 -5.71 9.17 2.73
C CYS A 90 -5.39 9.62 4.15
N LYS A 91 -5.62 8.76 5.13
CA LYS A 91 -5.21 8.94 6.53
C LYS A 91 -4.30 7.82 7.02
N ALA A 92 -4.31 6.68 6.35
CA ALA A 92 -3.46 5.53 6.67
C ALA A 92 -3.24 4.67 5.43
N TRP A 93 -2.29 3.74 5.49
CA TRP A 93 -1.97 2.84 4.39
C TRP A 93 -1.54 1.47 4.93
N THR A 94 -1.73 0.44 4.11
CA THR A 94 -1.23 -0.92 4.36
C THR A 94 -0.46 -1.37 3.12
N PHE A 95 0.73 -1.92 3.34
CA PHE A 95 1.60 -2.48 2.32
C PHE A 95 1.78 -3.98 2.54
N VAL A 96 1.59 -4.78 1.50
CA VAL A 96 1.96 -6.20 1.46
C VAL A 96 3.15 -6.35 0.54
N LYS A 97 4.17 -7.05 1.01
CA LYS A 97 5.35 -7.38 0.22
C LYS A 97 5.05 -8.58 -0.70
N GLY A 98 5.43 -8.47 -1.97
CA GLY A 98 5.54 -9.59 -2.91
C GLY A 98 6.93 -10.21 -2.91
#